data_AF-A0A3N4LUY6-F1
#
_entry.id   AF-A0A3N4LUY6-F1
#
_cell.length_a   1.000
_cell.length_b   1.000
_cell.length_c   1.000
_cell.angle_alpha   90.00
_cell.angle_beta   90.00
_cell.angle_gamma   90.00
#
_symmetry.space_group_name_H-M   'P 1'
#
loop_
_entity.id
_entity.type
_entity.pdbx_description
1 polymer ?
#
loop_
_entity_poly.entity_id
_entity_poly.type
_entity_poly.pdbx_seq_one_letter_code
_entity_poly.pdbx_strand_id
1 'polypeptide(L)' 'KRKGLSDLEWHRICVKRQDPRYADMTYEEFGALFPRPDGRPMARSTISDILKDKDRWLAV' A
#
# COMPACT_ATOMS: atom_id res chain seq x y z
N LYS A 1 -8.81 -12.51 5.48
CA LYS A 1 -9.64 -11.90 4.41
C LYS A 1 -8.83 -10.77 3.76
N ARG A 2 -8.51 -10.85 2.46
CA ARG A 2 -7.93 -9.70 1.73
C ARG A 2 -8.98 -8.58 1.77
N LYS A 3 -8.63 -7.39 2.27
CA LYS A 3 -9.57 -6.28 2.57
C LYS A 3 -10.17 -5.62 1.31
N GLY A 4 -10.59 -6.41 0.32
CA GLY A 4 -11.10 -5.94 -0.97
C GLY A 4 -10.04 -5.52 -1.99
N LEU A 5 -8.75 -5.73 -1.70
CA LEU A 5 -7.64 -5.42 -2.60
C LEU A 5 -7.19 -6.68 -3.35
N SER A 6 -6.93 -6.53 -4.64
CA SER A 6 -6.35 -7.55 -5.51
C SER A 6 -4.86 -7.73 -5.26
N ASP A 7 -4.33 -8.90 -5.60
CA ASP A 7 -2.91 -9.24 -5.42
C ASP A 7 -1.98 -8.26 -6.16
N LEU A 8 -2.44 -7.73 -7.29
CA LEU A 8 -1.74 -6.69 -8.05
C LEU A 8 -1.66 -5.36 -7.28
N GLU A 9 -2.73 -4.95 -6.59
CA GLU A 9 -2.72 -3.74 -5.76
C GLU A 9 -1.79 -3.90 -4.56
N TRP A 10 -1.81 -5.07 -3.91
CA TRP A 10 -0.87 -5.39 -2.83
C TRP A 10 0.59 -5.28 -3.29
N HIS A 11 0.92 -5.89 -4.43
CA HIS A 11 2.26 -5.82 -5.01
C HIS A 11 2.66 -4.38 -5.36
N ARG A 12 1.79 -3.61 -6.03
CA ARG A 12 2.05 -2.21 -6.37
C ARG A 12 2.33 -1.34 -5.14
N ILE A 13 1.57 -1.52 -4.06
CA ILE A 13 1.77 -0.80 -2.80
C ILE A 13 3.14 -1.13 -2.20
N CYS A 14 3.52 -2.40 -2.17
CA CYS A 14 4.82 -2.83 -1.66
C CYS A 14 5.99 -2.28 -2.49
N VAL A 15 5.91 -2.37 -3.83
CA VAL A 15 6.94 -1.87 -4.74
C VAL A 15 7.08 -0.35 -4.64
N LYS A 16 5.95 0.39 -4.68
CA LYS A 16 6.01 1.85 -4.54
C LYS A 16 6.61 2.30 -3.21
N ARG A 17 6.40 1.56 -2.12
CA ARG A 17 6.98 1.94 -0.82
C ARG A 17 8.50 1.69 -0.74
N GLN A 18 9.05 0.81 -1.56
CA GLN A 18 10.51 0.63 -1.67
C GLN A 18 11.20 1.73 -2.48
N ASP A 19 10.46 2.37 -3.38
CA ASP A 19 11.01 3.42 -4.23
C ASP A 19 11.35 4.66 -3.38
N PRO A 20 12.61 5.13 -3.42
CA PRO A 20 13.09 6.25 -2.60
C PRO A 20 12.23 7.51 -2.72
N ARG A 21 11.56 7.72 -3.86
CA ARG A 21 10.66 8.86 -4.10
C ARG A 21 9.47 8.90 -3.15
N TYR A 22 9.09 7.76 -2.58
CA TYR A 22 7.97 7.63 -1.65
C TYR A 22 8.44 7.26 -0.24
N ALA A 23 9.75 7.16 0.01
CA ALA A 23 10.30 6.78 1.31
C ALA A 23 9.99 7.85 2.37
N ASP A 24 10.11 9.12 1.99
CA ASP A 24 9.89 10.27 2.88
C ASP A 24 8.40 10.65 3.03
N MET A 25 7.52 10.10 2.18
CA MET A 25 6.08 10.36 2.29
C MET A 25 5.51 9.75 3.57
N THR A 26 4.64 10.52 4.22
CA THR A 26 3.83 10.04 5.34
C THR A 26 2.88 8.94 4.87
N TYR A 27 2.36 8.15 5.82
CA TYR A 27 1.34 7.14 5.51
C TYR A 27 0.06 7.74 4.92
N GLU A 28 -0.27 8.99 5.27
CA GLU A 28 -1.48 9.66 4.76
C GLU A 28 -1.29 10.10 3.30
N GLU A 29 -0.16 10.73 2.99
CA GLU A 29 0.20 11.11 1.62
C GLU A 29 0.33 9.89 0.72
N PHE A 30 0.99 8.84 1.21
CA PHE A 30 1.11 7.59 0.47
C PHE A 30 -0.25 6.91 0.27
N GLY A 31 -1.13 6.95 1.27
CA GLY A 31 -2.49 6.41 1.18
C GLY A 31 -3.37 7.14 0.17
N ALA A 32 -3.11 8.42 -0.10
CA ALA A 32 -3.81 9.18 -1.13
C ALA A 32 -3.50 8.70 -2.56
N LEU A 33 -2.38 8.00 -2.77
CA LEU A 33 -2.03 7.40 -4.08
C LEU A 33 -2.85 6.16 -4.41
N PHE A 34 -3.51 5.57 -3.40
CA PHE A 34 -4.31 4.36 -3.51
C PHE A 34 -5.71 4.59 -2.93
N PRO A 35 -6.51 5.50 -3.51
CA PRO A 35 -7.83 5.81 -2.98
C PRO A 35 -8.73 4.58 -3.06
N ARG A 36 -9.58 4.43 -2.05
CA ARG A 36 -10.63 3.42 -2.02
C ARG A 36 -11.72 3.77 -3.05
N PRO A 37 -12.64 2.83 -3.38
CA PRO A 37 -13.74 3.10 -4.31
C PRO A 37 -14.64 4.28 -3.89
N ASP A 38 -14.66 4.64 -2.61
CA ASP A 38 -15.38 5.81 -2.07
C ASP A 38 -14.60 7.13 -2.21
N GLY A 39 -13.45 7.11 -2.90
CA GLY A 39 -12.57 8.26 -3.11
C GLY A 39 -11.71 8.66 -1.91
N ARG A 40 -11.88 7.99 -0.76
CA ARG A 40 -11.09 8.31 0.44
C ARG A 40 -9.69 7.71 0.33
N PRO A 41 -8.66 8.38 0.88
CA PRO A 41 -7.33 7.80 1.00
C PRO A 41 -7.37 6.46 1.72
N MET A 42 -6.46 5.56 1.36
CA MET A 42 -6.28 4.33 2.10
C MET A 42 -5.86 4.63 3.53
N ALA A 43 -6.52 4.00 4.50
CA ALA A 43 -6.20 4.19 5.90
C ALA A 43 -4.78 3.69 6.21
N ARG A 44 -4.06 4.44 7.06
CA ARG A 44 -2.72 4.06 7.55
C ARG A 44 -2.65 2.62 8.09
N SER A 45 -3.68 2.17 8.80
CA SER A 45 -3.74 0.80 9.34
C SER A 45 -3.73 -0.25 8.24
N THR A 46 -4.45 -0.02 7.14
CA THR A 46 -4.44 -0.90 5.97
C THR A 46 -3.08 -0.94 5.28
N ILE A 47 -2.43 0.22 5.10
CA ILE A 47 -1.10 0.28 4.50
C ILE A 47 -0.07 -0.43 5.39
N SER A 48 -0.13 -0.22 6.71
CA SER A 48 0.72 -0.92 7.68
C SER A 48 0.54 -2.44 7.61
N ASP A 49 -0.71 -2.91 7.57
CA ASP A 49 -0.99 -4.35 7.41
C ASP A 49 -0.41 -4.91 6.10
N ILE A 50 -0.49 -4.14 5.01
CA ILE A 50 0.09 -4.55 3.71
C ILE A 50 1.60 -4.67 3.80
N LEU A 51 2.25 -3.67 4.40
CA LEU A 51 3.71 -3.61 4.47
C LEU A 51 4.31 -4.61 5.46
N LYS A 52 3.54 -5.11 6.44
CA LYS A 52 3.97 -6.21 7.31
C LYS A 52 4.16 -7.52 6.54
N ASP A 53 3.32 -7.76 5.54
CA ASP A 53 3.40 -8.94 4.68
C ASP A 53 4.23 -8.69 3.40
N LYS A 54 4.97 -7.57 3.32
CA LYS A 54 5.64 -7.13 2.08
C LYS A 54 6.59 -8.17 1.50
N ASP A 55 7.31 -8.93 2.33
CA ASP A 55 8.36 -9.84 1.86
C ASP A 55 7.78 -10.97 1.01
N ARG A 56 6.54 -11.37 1.29
CA ARG A 56 5.78 -12.31 0.47
C ARG A 56 5.41 -11.73 -0.90
N TRP A 57 5.19 -10.41 -0.99
CA TRP A 57 4.75 -9.73 -2.21
C TRP A 57 5.89 -9.18 -3.06
N LEU A 58 7.10 -9.10 -2.50
CA LEU A 58 8.31 -8.61 -3.15
C LEU A 58 9.21 -9.73 -3.67
N ALA A 59 8.98 -10.97 -3.24
CA ALA A 59 9.66 -12.17 -3.72
C ALA A 59 9.06 -12.76 -5.02
N VAL A 60 8.15 -12.01 -5.67
CA VAL A 60 7.44 -12.39 -6.90
C VAL A 60 8.09 -11.72 -8.10
#